data_AF-A0A956LHA0-F1
#
_entry.id   AF-A0A956LHA0-F1
#
_cell.length_a   1.000
_cell.length_b   1.000
_cell.length_c   1.000
_cell.angle_alpha   90.00
_cell.angle_beta   90.00
_cell.angle_gamma   90.00
#
_symmetry.space_group_name_H-M   'P 1'
#
loop_
_entity.id
_entity.type
_entity.pdbx_description
1 polymer ?
#
loop_
_entity_poly.entity_id
_entity_poly.type
_entity_poly.pdbx_seq_one_letter_code
_entity_poly.pdbx_strand_id
1 'polypeptide(L)'
;MVKFEQAFKNAVTDAKREVLVAQIRSHPEMTISELGKLSVGELGGLLKQITVGDLLEGASASKSPSPRRSAKAGGGGAKAPAKSGKVNTRTQKGRDAYDQAILDILKSKSEPVSAPEIKNVVGGTSLQIRTALNRLISQGHVTYTGKARGTRYQGV
;
A
#
# COMPACT_ATOMS: atom_id res chain seq x y z
N MET A 1 -15.76 -23.93 13.32
CA MET A 1 -15.27 -24.68 12.14
C MET A 1 -15.28 -23.85 10.84
N VAL A 2 -16.36 -23.12 10.53
CA VAL A 2 -16.53 -22.33 9.28
C VAL A 2 -15.39 -21.33 8.96
N LYS A 3 -14.80 -20.68 9.97
CA LYS A 3 -13.70 -19.71 9.76
C LYS A 3 -12.42 -20.36 9.23
N PHE A 4 -12.11 -21.59 9.66
CA PHE A 4 -10.93 -22.32 9.19
C PHE A 4 -11.14 -22.82 7.75
N GLU A 5 -12.30 -23.40 7.45
CA GLU A 5 -12.62 -23.86 6.09
C GLU A 5 -12.58 -22.71 5.08
N GLN A 6 -13.09 -21.53 5.45
CA GLN A 6 -13.02 -20.36 4.59
C GLN A 6 -11.58 -19.86 4.41
N ALA A 7 -10.80 -19.81 5.49
CA ALA A 7 -9.39 -19.43 5.42
C ALA A 7 -8.59 -20.40 4.56
N PHE A 8 -8.85 -21.71 4.68
CA PHE A 8 -8.24 -22.76 3.87
C PHE A 8 -8.60 -22.62 2.39
N LYS A 9 -9.89 -22.46 2.06
CA LYS A 9 -10.35 -22.25 0.67
C LYS A 9 -9.71 -21.01 0.03
N ASN A 10 -9.59 -19.93 0.79
CA ASN A 10 -8.93 -18.70 0.34
C ASN A 10 -7.43 -18.96 0.11
N ALA A 11 -6.73 -19.60 1.06
CA ALA A 11 -5.31 -19.92 0.94
C ALA A 11 -5.02 -20.84 -0.26
N VAL A 12 -5.87 -21.83 -0.52
CA VAL A 12 -5.74 -22.71 -1.69
C VAL A 12 -5.95 -21.93 -2.99
N THR A 13 -6.89 -20.99 -3.02
CA THR A 13 -7.14 -20.15 -4.20
C THR A 13 -5.96 -19.20 -4.45
N ASP A 14 -5.41 -18.60 -3.40
CA ASP A 14 -4.24 -17.73 -3.47
C ASP A 14 -3.00 -18.51 -3.96
N ALA A 15 -2.78 -19.73 -3.46
CA ALA A 15 -1.69 -20.60 -3.92
C ALA A 15 -1.85 -21.01 -5.40
N LYS A 16 -3.06 -21.37 -5.84
CA LYS A 16 -3.36 -21.68 -7.26
C LYS A 16 -3.03 -20.49 -8.17
N ARG A 17 -3.36 -19.27 -7.73
CA ARG A 17 -3.05 -18.04 -8.47
C ARG A 17 -1.54 -17.82 -8.58
N GLU A 18 -0.79 -18.03 -7.49
CA GLU A 18 0.67 -17.88 -7.50
C GLU A 18 1.34 -18.85 -8.46
N VAL A 19 0.93 -20.13 -8.44
CA VAL A 19 1.44 -21.15 -9.37
C VAL A 19 1.14 -20.77 -10.82
N LEU A 20 -0.06 -20.28 -11.10
CA LEU A 20 -0.45 -19.87 -12.45
C LEU A 20 0.37 -18.66 -12.94
N VAL A 21 0.60 -17.67 -12.09
CA VAL A 21 1.47 -16.53 -12.39
C VAL A 21 2.91 -16.97 -12.63
N ALA A 22 3.43 -17.89 -11.82
CA ALA A 22 4.78 -18.43 -12.00
C ALA A 22 4.92 -19.16 -13.34
N GLN A 23 3.91 -19.94 -13.74
CA GLN A 23 3.90 -20.64 -15.01
C GLN A 23 3.81 -19.70 -16.22
N ILE A 24 3.01 -18.63 -16.15
CA ILE A 24 2.95 -17.63 -17.23
C ILE A 24 4.31 -16.95 -17.41
N ARG A 25 5.04 -16.73 -16.31
CA ARG A 25 6.38 -16.13 -16.34
C ARG A 25 7.45 -17.04 -16.90
N SER A 26 7.34 -18.35 -16.67
CA SER A 26 8.27 -19.33 -17.23
C SER A 26 8.10 -19.54 -18.73
N HIS A 27 7.01 -19.02 -19.31
CA HIS A 27 6.66 -19.16 -20.72
C HIS A 27 6.41 -17.79 -21.39
N PRO A 28 7.43 -16.92 -21.51
CA PRO A 28 7.28 -15.60 -22.16
C PRO A 28 6.93 -15.68 -23.66
N GLU A 29 7.10 -16.86 -24.28
CA GLU A 29 6.69 -17.16 -25.65
C GLU A 29 5.17 -17.27 -25.84
N MET A 30 4.41 -17.48 -24.75
CA MET A 30 2.95 -17.56 -24.83
C MET A 30 2.33 -16.21 -25.19
N THR A 31 1.50 -16.23 -26.23
CA THR A 31 0.79 -15.05 -26.69
C THR A 31 -0.44 -14.74 -25.83
N ILE A 32 -0.89 -13.48 -25.86
CA ILE A 32 -2.14 -13.06 -25.19
C ILE A 32 -3.34 -13.85 -25.73
N SER A 33 -3.32 -14.21 -27.02
CA SER A 33 -4.35 -15.04 -27.63
C SER A 33 -4.38 -16.46 -27.05
N GLU A 34 -3.24 -17.05 -26.70
CA GLU A 34 -3.15 -18.36 -26.05
C GLU A 34 -3.58 -18.31 -24.58
N LEU A 35 -3.23 -17.24 -23.86
CA LEU A 35 -3.78 -16.96 -22.52
C LEU A 35 -5.30 -16.76 -22.57
N GLY A 36 -5.82 -16.14 -23.62
CA GLY A 36 -7.25 -16.02 -23.89
C GLY A 36 -7.95 -17.38 -24.05
N LYS A 37 -7.28 -18.36 -24.66
CA LYS A 37 -7.81 -19.74 -24.79
C LYS A 37 -7.88 -20.47 -23.45
N LEU A 38 -6.96 -20.17 -22.53
CA LEU A 38 -6.96 -20.69 -21.15
C LEU A 38 -7.98 -19.98 -20.24
N SER A 39 -8.65 -18.93 -20.74
CA SER A 39 -9.61 -18.13 -19.96
C SER A 39 -10.99 -18.80 -19.77
N VAL A 40 -11.06 -20.12 -19.90
CA VAL A 40 -12.28 -20.92 -19.75
C VAL A 40 -12.28 -21.65 -18.40
N GLY A 41 -13.44 -21.76 -17.77
CA GLY A 41 -13.61 -22.51 -16.52
C GLY A 41 -12.93 -21.86 -15.30
N GLU A 42 -12.44 -22.69 -14.37
CA GLU A 42 -11.83 -22.24 -13.11
C GLU A 42 -10.57 -21.37 -13.33
N LEU A 43 -9.76 -21.72 -14.34
CA LEU A 43 -8.56 -20.96 -14.73
C LEU A 43 -8.92 -19.58 -15.27
N GLY A 44 -10.01 -19.45 -16.02
CA GLY A 44 -10.53 -18.15 -16.45
C GLY A 44 -10.98 -17.26 -15.30
N GLY A 45 -11.52 -17.85 -14.23
CA GLY A 45 -11.82 -17.13 -12.99
C GLY A 45 -10.58 -16.55 -12.33
N LEU A 46 -9.50 -17.33 -12.28
CA LEU A 46 -8.21 -16.91 -11.72
C LEU A 46 -7.51 -15.87 -12.59
N LEU A 47 -7.51 -16.04 -13.92
CA LEU A 47 -6.93 -15.10 -14.88
C LEU A 47 -7.56 -13.70 -14.79
N LYS A 48 -8.87 -13.60 -14.55
CA LYS A 48 -9.57 -12.32 -14.34
C LYS A 48 -9.10 -11.55 -13.10
N GLN A 49 -8.47 -12.24 -12.15
CA GLN A 49 -7.98 -11.66 -10.89
C GLN A 49 -6.47 -11.37 -10.94
N ILE A 50 -5.78 -11.76 -12.01
CA ILE A 50 -4.35 -11.50 -12.20
C ILE A 50 -4.20 -10.15 -12.88
N THR A 51 -3.36 -9.28 -12.30
CA THR A 51 -3.05 -7.98 -12.86
C THR A 51 -1.70 -8.02 -13.58
N VAL A 52 -1.44 -7.03 -14.45
CA VAL A 52 -0.13 -6.87 -15.10
C VAL A 52 0.99 -6.69 -14.08
N GLY A 53 0.71 -6.09 -12.92
CA GLY A 53 1.67 -5.98 -11.82
C GLY A 53 2.08 -7.35 -11.26
N ASP A 54 1.14 -8.29 -11.17
CA ASP A 54 1.43 -9.66 -10.73
C ASP A 54 2.28 -10.44 -11.73
N LEU A 55 2.26 -10.06 -13.01
CA LEU A 55 3.07 -10.68 -14.06
C LEU A 55 4.46 -10.05 -14.15
N LEU A 56 4.63 -8.78 -13.80
CA LEU A 56 5.90 -8.05 -13.87
C LEU A 56 6.71 -8.06 -12.56
N GLU A 57 6.06 -8.06 -11.39
CA GLU A 57 6.76 -8.11 -10.09
C GLU A 57 6.96 -9.54 -9.60
N GLY A 58 8.17 -10.08 -9.78
CA GLY A 58 8.57 -11.39 -9.29
C GLY A 58 8.13 -11.60 -7.84
N ALA A 59 7.32 -12.64 -7.61
CA ALA A 59 6.88 -13.16 -6.31
C ALA A 59 6.78 -12.10 -5.19
N SER A 60 5.83 -11.17 -5.28
CA SER A 60 5.48 -10.31 -4.15
C SER A 60 4.09 -10.66 -3.64
N ALA A 61 4.08 -11.68 -2.76
CA ALA A 61 3.09 -11.98 -1.73
C ALA A 61 1.61 -11.65 -2.04
N SER A 62 0.86 -12.71 -2.33
CA SER A 62 -0.59 -12.77 -2.20
C SER A 62 -1.12 -11.95 -1.01
N LYS A 63 -1.89 -10.90 -1.32
CA LYS A 63 -2.78 -10.24 -0.36
C LYS A 63 -4.20 -10.59 -0.73
N SER A 64 -4.81 -11.46 0.07
CA SER A 64 -6.20 -11.88 -0.03
C SER A 64 -7.17 -10.68 -0.15
N PRO A 65 -8.29 -10.81 -0.89
CA PRO A 65 -9.23 -9.72 -1.08
C PRO A 65 -10.11 -9.55 0.16
N SER A 66 -9.89 -8.46 0.92
CA SER A 66 -10.84 -8.04 1.97
C SER A 66 -12.06 -7.36 1.33
N PRO A 67 -13.29 -7.65 1.78
CA PRO A 67 -14.51 -7.28 1.07
C PRO A 67 -14.75 -5.77 1.09
N ARG A 68 -15.08 -5.24 -0.10
CA ARG A 68 -15.55 -3.87 -0.30
C ARG A 68 -16.82 -3.63 0.55
N ARG A 69 -16.73 -2.74 1.55
CA ARG A 69 -17.89 -2.00 2.04
C ARG A 69 -18.00 -0.68 1.29
N SER A 70 -19.21 -0.49 0.81
CA SER A 70 -19.78 0.57 0.00
C SER A 70 -19.55 1.99 0.52
N ALA A 71 -19.48 2.88 -0.46
CA ALA A 71 -19.39 4.34 -0.39
C ALA A 71 -20.34 5.01 0.61
N LYS A 72 -19.89 6.16 1.13
CA LYS A 72 -20.75 7.32 1.28
C LYS A 72 -20.03 8.58 0.82
N ALA A 73 -20.69 9.29 -0.08
CA ALA A 73 -20.27 10.51 -0.75
C ALA A 73 -20.12 11.68 0.23
N GLY A 74 -19.24 12.61 -0.14
CA GLY A 74 -19.09 13.90 0.55
C GLY A 74 -18.10 14.82 -0.16
N GLY A 75 -18.59 15.55 -1.16
CA GLY A 75 -18.30 16.97 -1.39
C GLY A 75 -16.87 17.43 -1.75
N GLY A 76 -16.71 17.80 -3.03
CA GLY A 76 -16.33 19.16 -3.42
C GLY A 76 -14.85 19.57 -3.39
N GLY A 77 -14.39 20.12 -4.52
CA GLY A 77 -13.25 21.05 -4.56
C GLY A 77 -12.19 20.73 -5.61
N ALA A 78 -12.31 21.36 -6.78
CA ALA A 78 -11.37 21.28 -7.88
C ALA A 78 -10.09 22.14 -7.68
N LYS A 79 -9.05 21.77 -8.45
CA LYS A 79 -7.82 22.49 -8.86
C LYS A 79 -6.70 22.70 -7.82
N ALA A 80 -5.60 21.96 -7.99
CA ALA A 80 -4.41 22.40 -8.75
C ALA A 80 -3.33 21.28 -8.73
N PRO A 81 -2.55 21.08 -9.81
CA PRO A 81 -1.58 19.99 -9.90
C PRO A 81 -0.28 20.40 -9.19
N ALA A 82 -0.23 20.21 -7.87
CA ALA A 82 1.04 20.28 -7.17
C ALA A 82 1.85 19.04 -7.53
N LYS A 83 2.99 19.27 -8.20
CA LYS A 83 4.12 18.35 -8.38
C LYS A 83 4.49 17.73 -7.03
N SER A 84 3.76 16.70 -6.64
CA SER A 84 4.03 15.89 -5.48
C SER A 84 4.93 14.78 -5.98
N GLY A 85 6.20 14.85 -5.60
CA GLY A 85 7.10 13.71 -5.67
C GLY A 85 6.32 12.49 -5.17
N LYS A 86 6.27 11.48 -6.03
CA LYS A 86 5.21 10.47 -6.06
C LYS A 86 5.35 9.49 -4.89
N VAL A 87 5.06 9.95 -3.67
CA VAL A 87 5.07 9.11 -2.47
C VAL A 87 3.86 8.18 -2.56
N ASN A 88 4.13 6.90 -2.84
CA ASN A 88 3.09 5.89 -3.00
C ASN A 88 2.66 5.32 -1.64
N THR A 89 1.92 6.09 -0.84
CA THR A 89 1.35 5.62 0.44
C THR A 89 0.09 4.75 0.28
N ARG A 90 -0.24 4.33 -0.95
CA ARG A 90 -1.42 3.50 -1.22
C ARG A 90 -1.19 2.04 -0.85
N THR A 91 0.06 1.57 -0.89
CA THR A 91 0.46 0.23 -0.43
C THR A 91 0.93 0.29 1.03
N GLN A 92 0.84 -0.84 1.75
CA GLN A 92 1.37 -0.92 3.12
C GLN A 92 2.89 -0.69 3.14
N LYS A 93 3.62 -1.36 2.24
CA LYS A 93 5.08 -1.18 2.08
C LYS A 93 5.47 0.28 1.80
N GLY A 94 4.68 0.99 0.99
CA GLY A 94 4.91 2.40 0.71
C GLY A 94 4.56 3.33 1.87
N ARG A 95 3.64 2.92 2.75
CA ARG A 95 3.40 3.60 4.04
C ARG A 95 4.54 3.37 5.02
N ASP A 96 4.99 2.12 5.15
CA ASP A 96 6.07 1.76 6.07
C ASP A 96 7.39 2.43 5.64
N ALA A 97 7.71 2.46 4.34
CA ALA A 97 8.86 3.19 3.82
C ALA A 97 8.77 4.70 4.08
N TYR A 98 7.57 5.28 3.96
CA TYR A 98 7.33 6.68 4.27
C TYR A 98 7.46 6.97 5.77
N ASP A 99 7.01 6.05 6.62
CA ASP A 99 7.16 6.15 8.07
C ASP A 99 8.62 6.04 8.49
N GLN A 100 9.39 5.13 7.90
CA GLN A 100 10.82 5.02 8.12
C GLN A 100 11.54 6.30 7.71
N ALA A 101 11.22 6.87 6.53
CA ALA A 101 11.80 8.14 6.12
C ALA A 101 11.49 9.30 7.09
N ILE A 102 10.30 9.31 7.70
CA ILE A 102 9.96 10.29 8.75
C ILE A 102 10.75 10.00 10.03
N LEU A 103 10.84 8.74 10.45
CA LEU A 103 11.61 8.34 11.63
C LEU A 103 13.10 8.63 11.49
N ASP A 104 13.69 8.39 10.32
CA ASP A 104 15.09 8.68 10.05
C ASP A 104 15.41 10.16 10.22
N ILE A 105 14.51 11.04 9.76
CA ILE A 105 14.67 12.49 9.97
C ILE A 105 14.47 12.87 11.44
N LEU A 106 13.49 12.28 12.11
CA LEU A 106 13.22 12.54 13.53
C LEU A 106 14.31 11.99 14.45
N LYS A 107 15.06 10.98 14.03
CA LYS A 107 16.25 10.46 14.72
C LYS A 107 17.50 11.27 14.38
N SER A 108 17.62 11.72 13.14
CA SER A 108 18.75 12.54 12.68
C SER A 108 18.72 13.95 13.29
N LYS A 109 17.53 14.45 13.62
CA LYS A 109 17.34 15.74 14.30
C LYS A 109 17.08 15.50 15.78
N SER A 110 18.01 15.93 16.63
CA SER A 110 17.84 15.90 18.09
C SER A 110 16.81 16.90 18.63
N GLU A 111 16.31 17.80 17.78
CA GLU A 111 15.35 18.84 18.15
C GLU A 111 13.92 18.52 17.67
N PRO A 112 12.88 18.93 18.42
CA PRO A 112 11.48 18.74 18.02
C PRO A 112 11.15 19.44 16.69
N VAL A 113 10.79 18.65 15.67
CA VAL A 113 10.60 19.12 14.28
C VAL A 113 9.13 19.47 14.02
N SER A 114 8.88 20.54 13.25
CA SER A 114 7.49 20.87 12.84
C SER A 114 7.02 20.06 11.63
N ALA A 115 5.70 19.84 11.51
CA ALA A 115 5.12 19.14 10.35
C ALA A 115 5.44 19.78 8.98
N PRO A 116 5.52 21.13 8.83
CA PRO A 116 5.99 21.76 7.61
C PRO A 116 7.47 21.45 7.27
N GLU A 117 8.34 21.40 8.28
CA GLU A 117 9.75 21.03 8.08
C GLU A 117 9.89 19.58 7.61
N ILE A 118 9.14 18.65 8.21
CA ILE A 118 9.10 17.24 7.77
C ILE A 118 8.60 17.15 6.32
N LYS A 119 7.57 17.93 5.98
CA LYS A 119 7.02 17.98 4.61
C LYS A 119 8.04 18.41 3.57
N ASN A 120 8.84 19.42 3.89
CA ASN A 120 9.82 19.96 2.94
C ASN A 120 10.95 18.96 2.65
N VAL A 121 11.25 18.06 3.58
CA VAL A 121 12.33 17.07 3.45
C VAL A 121 11.82 15.76 2.84
N VAL A 122 10.76 15.15 3.39
CA VAL A 122 10.23 13.85 2.92
C VAL A 122 9.38 14.00 1.66
N GLY A 123 8.82 15.18 1.45
CA GLY A 123 7.81 15.39 0.42
C GLY A 123 6.46 14.74 0.76
N GLY A 124 5.51 14.87 -0.16
CA GLY A 124 4.14 14.39 0.00
C GLY A 124 3.14 15.47 0.42
N THR A 125 1.90 15.04 0.63
CA THR A 125 0.78 15.90 1.01
C THR A 125 0.67 16.05 2.53
N SER A 126 0.12 17.18 2.99
CA SER A 126 -0.09 17.41 4.43
C SER A 126 -0.94 16.32 5.08
N LEU A 127 -1.86 15.72 4.33
CA LEU A 127 -2.68 14.60 4.79
C LEU A 127 -1.87 13.31 4.99
N GLN A 128 -0.94 13.01 4.08
CA GLN A 128 -0.06 11.83 4.20
C GLN A 128 0.83 11.92 5.43
N ILE A 129 1.42 13.10 5.68
CA ILE A 129 2.26 13.35 6.86
C ILE A 129 1.45 13.19 8.14
N ARG A 130 0.26 13.80 8.21
CA ARG A 130 -0.60 13.68 9.40
C ARG A 130 -1.02 12.23 9.66
N THR A 131 -1.33 11.48 8.61
CA THR A 131 -1.71 10.06 8.71
C THR A 131 -0.53 9.19 9.14
N ALA A 132 0.67 9.47 8.64
CA ALA A 132 1.90 8.78 9.04
C ALA A 132 2.27 9.09 10.50
N LEU A 133 2.29 10.37 10.89
CA LEU A 133 2.58 10.79 12.27
C LEU A 133 1.58 10.19 13.28
N ASN A 134 0.27 10.20 12.98
CA ASN A 134 -0.71 9.56 13.85
C ASN A 134 -0.46 8.05 14.02
N ARG A 135 -0.01 7.36 12.96
CA ARG A 135 0.34 5.94 13.03
C ARG A 135 1.59 5.71 13.87
N LEU A 136 2.63 6.51 13.66
CA LEU A 136 3.88 6.45 14.43
C LEU A 136 3.67 6.77 15.92
N ILE A 137 2.79 7.71 16.24
CA ILE A 137 2.37 8.02 17.61
C ILE A 137 1.62 6.83 18.23
N SER A 138 0.69 6.21 17.47
CA SER A 138 -0.05 5.03 17.93
C SER A 138 0.85 3.82 18.18
N GLN A 139 1.97 3.73 17.46
CA GLN A 139 3.00 2.71 17.62
C GLN A 139 4.04 3.05 18.71
N GLY A 140 3.98 4.26 19.29
CA GLY A 140 4.92 4.70 20.32
C GLY A 140 6.30 5.12 19.83
N HIS A 141 6.50 5.25 18.51
CA HIS A 141 7.80 5.66 17.94
C HIS A 141 8.02 7.16 17.88
N VAL A 142 6.96 7.96 18.02
CA VAL A 142 7.01 9.42 17.94
C VAL A 142 6.20 10.02 19.08
N THR A 143 6.79 10.98 19.78
CA THR A 143 6.11 11.85 20.74
C THR A 143 5.84 13.20 20.09
N TYR A 144 4.81 13.89 20.59
CA TYR A 144 4.51 15.24 20.17
C TYR A 144 4.47 16.18 21.37
N THR A 145 4.88 17.42 21.15
CA THR A 145 4.83 18.49 22.15
C THR A 145 4.18 19.73 21.56
N GLY A 146 3.46 20.50 22.37
CA GLY A 146 2.79 21.73 21.94
C GLY A 146 1.32 21.56 21.53
N LYS A 147 0.69 22.67 21.11
CA LYS A 147 -0.74 22.76 20.81
C LYS A 147 -0.98 23.45 19.46
N ALA A 148 -1.95 22.93 18.70
CA ALA A 148 -2.38 23.48 17.40
C ALA A 148 -1.20 23.69 16.43
N ARG A 149 -0.91 24.94 16.05
CA ARG A 149 0.17 25.28 15.10
C ARG A 149 1.58 25.13 15.69
N GLY A 150 1.70 25.06 17.01
CA GLY A 150 2.96 24.84 17.72
C GLY A 150 3.29 23.37 17.96
N THR A 151 2.60 22.44 17.31
CA THR A 151 2.85 21.01 17.50
C THR A 151 4.20 20.63 16.87
N ARG A 152 5.11 20.13 17.70
CA ARG A 152 6.41 19.60 17.33
C ARG A 152 6.43 18.09 17.55
N TYR A 153 7.19 17.37 16.74
CA TYR A 153 7.31 15.91 16.79
C TYR A 153 8.76 15.53 17.06
N GLN A 154 8.96 14.50 17.88
CA GLN A 154 10.27 13.98 18.24
C GLN A 154 10.23 12.44 18.19
N GLY A 155 11.30 11.82 17.69
CA GLY A 155 11.46 10.37 17.74
C GLY A 155 11.74 9.91 19.18
N VAL A 156 11.14 8.79 19.58
CA VAL A 156 11.43 8.11 20.86
C VAL A 156 12.52 7.07 20.66
#